data_AF-A0A0Q9RMU7-F1
#
_entry.id   AF-A0A0Q9RMU7-F1
#
_cell.length_a   1.000
_cell.length_b   1.000
_cell.length_c   1.000
_cell.angle_alpha   90.00
_cell.angle_beta   90.00
_cell.angle_gamma   90.00
#
_symmetry.space_group_name_H-M   'P 1'
#
loop_
_entity.id
_entity.type
_entity.pdbx_description
1 polymer ?
#
loop_
_entity_poly.entity_id
_entity_poly.type
_entity_poly.pdbx_seq_one_letter_code
_entity_poly.pdbx_strand_id
1 'polypeptide(L)' 'MSDTVNLTIGGSYVFAPDNPRKTKNRGRKCTILSFELNDDYELEVRVVYHDTNREALLDVSDLKTITE' A
#
# COMPACT_ATOMS: atom_id res chain seq x y z
N MET A 1 -6.21 -20.20 -5.36
CA MET A 1 -6.81 -19.19 -6.26
C MET A 1 -5.84 -18.03 -6.24
N SER A 2 -5.25 -17.67 -7.38
CA SER A 2 -4.35 -16.52 -7.46
C SER A 2 -5.23 -15.29 -7.61
N ASP A 3 -5.50 -14.60 -6.51
CA ASP A 3 -6.26 -13.36 -6.53
C ASP A 3 -5.38 -12.27 -7.13
N THR A 4 -5.64 -11.93 -8.39
CA THR A 4 -4.96 -10.83 -9.08
C THR A 4 -5.54 -9.52 -8.59
N VAL A 5 -4.79 -8.75 -7.81
CA VAL A 5 -5.19 -7.42 -7.35
C VAL A 5 -4.71 -6.37 -8.35
N ASN A 6 -5.65 -5.65 -8.96
CA ASN A 6 -5.33 -4.52 -9.83
C ASN A 6 -5.12 -3.26 -8.99
N LEU A 7 -3.87 -2.79 -8.92
CA LEU A 7 -3.52 -1.54 -8.25
C LEU A 7 -3.32 -0.42 -9.28
N THR A 8 -3.87 0.75 -9.01
CA THR A 8 -3.80 1.92 -9.89
C THR A 8 -3.29 3.15 -9.15
N ILE A 9 -2.48 3.96 -9.84
CA ILE A 9 -2.06 5.27 -9.34
C ILE A 9 -3.30 6.15 -9.17
N GLY A 10 -3.40 6.86 -8.05
CA GLY A 10 -4.58 7.63 -7.66
C GLY A 10 -5.70 6.78 -7.03
N GLY A 11 -5.60 5.46 -7.06
CA GLY A 11 -6.54 4.56 -6.38
C GLY A 11 -6.44 4.67 -4.85
N SER A 12 -7.56 4.42 -4.15
CA SER A 12 -7.63 4.41 -2.70
C SER A 12 -7.61 2.98 -2.15
N TYR A 13 -6.74 2.73 -1.18
CA TYR A 13 -6.46 1.42 -0.61
C TYR A 13 -6.33 1.50 0.91
N VAL A 14 -6.28 0.34 1.56
CA VAL A 14 -5.98 0.23 2.99
C VAL A 14 -4.65 -0.48 3.17
N PHE A 15 -3.81 0.09 4.02
CA PHE A 15 -2.61 -0.58 4.48
C PHE A 15 -2.97 -1.69 5.48
N ALA A 16 -2.91 -2.94 5.04
CA ALA A 16 -3.29 -4.13 5.78
C ALA A 16 -2.24 -5.25 5.58
N PRO A 17 -1.02 -5.06 6.11
CA PRO A 17 0.06 -6.05 6.03
C PRO A 17 -0.32 -7.36 6.71
N ASP A 18 -0.02 -8.48 6.07
CA ASP A 18 -0.24 -9.81 6.66
C ASP A 18 0.77 -10.11 7.79
N ASN A 19 1.94 -9.48 7.75
CA ASN A 19 2.94 -9.60 8.83
C ASN A 19 2.42 -8.97 10.13
N PRO A 20 2.18 -9.73 11.22
CA PRO A 20 1.61 -9.21 12.46
C PRO A 20 2.47 -8.17 13.18
N ARG A 21 3.77 -8.08 12.86
CA ARG A 21 4.70 -7.10 13.46
C ARG A 21 4.54 -5.70 12.87
N LYS A 22 4.01 -5.57 11.64
CA LYS A 22 3.75 -4.28 11.00
C LYS A 22 2.45 -3.68 11.53
N THR A 23 2.49 -3.14 12.76
CA THR A 23 1.32 -2.54 13.44
C THR A 23 1.17 -1.04 13.16
N LYS A 24 2.27 -0.34 12.94
CA LYS A 24 2.28 1.10 12.65
C LYS A 24 1.51 1.37 11.36
N ASN A 25 0.51 2.25 11.43
CA ASN A 25 -0.36 2.67 10.31
C ASN A 25 -1.32 1.59 9.77
N ARG A 26 -1.36 0.38 10.35
CA ARG A 26 -2.28 -0.68 9.94
C ARG A 26 -3.73 -0.19 9.99
N GLY A 27 -4.50 -0.52 8.96
CA GLY A 27 -5.91 -0.13 8.80
C GLY A 27 -6.10 1.30 8.27
N ARG A 28 -5.03 2.06 8.02
CA ARG A 28 -5.15 3.41 7.46
C ARG A 28 -5.43 3.37 5.97
N LYS A 29 -6.26 4.32 5.54
CA LYS A 29 -6.54 4.57 4.12
C LYS A 29 -5.42 5.40 3.51
N CYS A 30 -5.05 5.04 2.29
CA CYS A 30 -4.00 5.72 1.55
C CYS A 30 -4.28 5.72 0.05
N THR A 31 -3.64 6.64 -0.66
CA THR A 31 -3.66 6.72 -2.12
C THR A 31 -2.29 6.41 -2.69
N ILE A 32 -2.23 5.60 -3.74
CA ILE A 32 -0.98 5.30 -4.46
C ILE A 32 -0.57 6.51 -5.29
N LEU A 33 0.68 6.94 -5.13
CA LEU A 33 1.29 8.04 -5.88
C LEU A 33 2.18 7.54 -7.02
N SER A 34 3.00 6.52 -6.74
CA SER A 34 3.96 5.96 -7.70
C SER A 34 4.31 4.51 -7.35
N PHE A 35 4.79 3.80 -8.35
CA PHE A 35 5.43 2.49 -8.21
C PHE A 35 6.94 2.68 -8.40
N GLU A 36 7.73 2.17 -7.47
CA GLU A 36 9.19 2.35 -7.43
C GLU A 36 9.84 0.97 -7.26
N LEU A 37 11.00 0.76 -7.88
CA LEU A 37 11.84 -0.41 -7.61
C LEU A 37 12.89 -0.01 -6.59
N ASN A 38 13.05 -0.81 -5.54
CA ASN A 38 14.15 -0.62 -4.60
C ASN A 38 15.49 -1.16 -5.15
N ASP A 39 16.57 -0.98 -4.39
CA ASP A 39 17.92 -1.41 -4.79
C ASP A 39 18.03 -2.94 -5.00
N ASP A 40 17.13 -3.71 -4.39
CA ASP A 40 17.02 -5.17 -4.53
C ASP A 40 16.08 -5.60 -5.69
N TYR A 41 15.64 -4.64 -6.51
CA TYR A 41 14.68 -4.83 -7.62
C TYR A 41 13.30 -5.35 -7.17
N GLU A 42 12.92 -5.12 -5.92
CA GLU A 42 11.58 -5.40 -5.43
C GLU A 42 10.67 -4.20 -5.66
N LEU A 43 9.40 -4.48 -5.99
CA LEU A 43 8.41 -3.45 -6.28
C LEU A 43 7.81 -2.90 -5.00
N GLU A 44 8.08 -1.62 -4.74
CA GLU A 44 7.49 -0.83 -3.68
C GLU A 44 6.47 0.16 -4.25
N VAL A 45 5.57 0.60 -3.39
CA VAL A 45 4.56 1.61 -3.70
C VAL A 45 4.71 2.79 -2.76
N ARG A 46 4.80 3.98 -3.34
CA ARG A 46 4.70 5.23 -2.60
C ARG A 46 3.23 5.57 -2.43
N VAL A 47 2.82 5.81 -1.20
CA VAL A 47 1.46 6.21 -0.85
C VAL A 47 1.44 7.48 -0.03
N VAL A 48 0.29 8.17 -0.05
CA VAL A 48 -0.05 9.21 0.93
C VAL A 48 -1.19 8.73 1.82
N TYR A 49 -1.02 8.81 3.14
CA TYR A 49 -2.09 8.49 4.09
C TYR A 49 -3.10 9.64 4.19
N HIS A 50 -4.39 9.31 4.11
CA HIS A 50 -5.48 10.31 4.09
C HIS A 50 -5.63 11.06 5.42
N ASP A 51 -5.25 10.44 6.54
CA ASP A 51 -5.43 10.99 7.88
C ASP A 51 -4.36 12.02 8.27
N THR A 52 -3.16 11.85 7.73
CA THR A 52 -1.96 12.59 8.14
C THR A 52 -1.31 13.36 6.99
N ASN A 53 -1.75 13.13 5.74
CA ASN A 53 -1.12 13.62 4.52
C ASN A 53 0.39 13.35 4.47
N ARG A 54 0.82 12.26 5.12
CA ARG A 54 2.23 11.83 5.11
C ARG A 54 2.45 10.77 4.06
N GLU A 55 3.55 10.91 3.34
CA GLU A 55 4.02 9.92 2.39
C GLU A 55 4.73 8.76 3.10
N ALA A 56 4.64 7.57 2.52
CA ALA A 56 5.39 6.39 2.92
C ALA A 56 5.63 5.46 1.72
N LEU A 57 6.75 4.74 1.76
CA LEU A 57 7.01 3.60 0.90
C LEU A 57 6.55 2.33 1.59
N LEU A 58 5.85 1.47 0.86
CA LEU A 58 5.22 0.25 1.35
C LEU A 58 5.41 -0.88 0.35
N ASP A 59 5.39 -2.12 0.86
CA ASP A 59 5.31 -3.29 0.00
C ASP A 59 3.94 -3.34 -0.68
N VAL A 60 3.94 -3.65 -1.97
CA VAL A 60 2.70 -3.78 -2.76
C VAL A 60 1.74 -4.81 -2.15
N SER A 61 2.28 -5.88 -1.56
CA SER A 61 1.51 -6.94 -0.89
C SER A 61 0.82 -6.50 0.40
N ASP A 62 1.25 -5.38 1.00
CA ASP A 62 0.63 -4.87 2.22
C ASP A 62 -0.64 -4.04 1.94
N LEU A 63 -0.95 -3.75 0.67
CA LEU A 63 -2.12 -2.97 0.29
C LEU A 63 -3.30 -3.87 -0.08
N LYS A 64 -4.47 -3.52 0.45
CA LYS A 64 -5.75 -4.18 0.14
C LYS A 64 -6.74 -3.18 -0.42
N THR A 65 -7.57 -3.62 -1.36
CA THR A 65 -8.69 -2.84 -1.89
C THR A 65 -9.67 -2.52 -0.76
N ILE A 66 -10.24 -1.32 -0.81
CA ILE A 66 -11.40 -0.99 0.03
C ILE A 66 -12.60 -1.63 -0.68
N THR A 67 -13.02 -2.82 -0.25
CA THR A 67 -14.35 -3.33 -0.62
C THR A 67 -15.38 -2.53 0.17
N GLU A 68 -16.24 -1.81 -0.55
CA GLU A 68 -17.45 -1.19 0.01
C GLU A 68 -18.42 -2.24 0.56
#